data_AF-A0AAI9W2Z1-F1
#
_entry.id   AF-A0AAI9W2Z1-F1
#
_cell.length_a   1.000
_cell.length_b   1.000
_cell.length_c   1.000
_cell.angle_alpha   90.00
_cell.angle_beta   90.00
_cell.angle_gamma   90.00
#
_symmetry.space_group_name_H-M   'P 1'
#
loop_
_entity.id
_entity.type
_entity.pdbx_description
1 polymer ?
#
loop_
_entity_poly.entity_id
_entity_poly.type
_entity_poly.pdbx_seq_one_letter_code
_entity_poly.pdbx_strand_id
1 'polypeptide(L)'
;MNPCLCSHIVIPEAQRRILARLAQFGDEMQEAWDVPRELSLPGLAESLGVVRSALHIPLSSMEEEGLITTRTAHVIGGGSRRRTVVHITETGRQALSDNVPKSATRRGRSHGPLPDKSVLHGRDEASEDLAAMLTGGTSVLLSGLPGVGKSSLAREVTEHIINSGWTVRWASCSIDTDA
;
A
#
# COMPACT_ATOMS: atom_id res chain seq x y z
N MET A 1 1.97 -27.99 -20.87
CA MET A 1 2.90 -27.05 -20.20
C MET A 1 2.21 -26.59 -18.93
N ASN A 2 2.67 -27.04 -17.77
CA ASN A 2 2.10 -26.63 -16.50
C ASN A 2 2.48 -25.16 -16.26
N PRO A 3 1.52 -24.24 -16.07
CA PRO A 3 1.84 -22.91 -15.58
C PRO A 3 2.40 -23.09 -14.17
N CYS A 4 3.67 -22.76 -14.01
CA CYS A 4 4.37 -22.80 -12.74
C CYS A 4 3.56 -21.98 -11.75
N LEU A 5 3.13 -22.61 -10.65
CA LEU A 5 2.64 -21.88 -9.48
C LEU A 5 3.82 -21.02 -9.00
N CYS A 6 3.87 -19.75 -9.43
CA CYS A 6 4.75 -18.76 -8.83
C CYS A 6 4.41 -18.73 -7.35
N SER A 7 5.29 -19.29 -6.52
CA SER A 7 5.17 -19.20 -5.08
C SER A 7 5.13 -17.71 -4.73
N HIS A 8 3.96 -17.22 -4.36
CA HIS A 8 3.80 -15.84 -3.97
C HIS A 8 4.54 -15.66 -2.64
N ILE A 9 5.76 -15.13 -2.68
CA ILE A 9 6.52 -14.79 -1.48
C ILE A 9 5.74 -13.67 -0.81
N VAL A 10 5.30 -13.87 0.44
CA VAL A 10 4.63 -12.81 1.22
C VAL A 10 5.69 -12.14 2.07
N ILE A 11 6.01 -10.88 1.77
CA ILE A 11 7.02 -10.11 2.52
C ILE A 11 6.38 -9.27 3.63
N PRO A 12 6.89 -9.33 4.88
CA PRO A 12 6.51 -8.41 5.95
C PRO A 12 6.70 -6.93 5.57
N GLU A 13 5.86 -6.05 6.13
CA GLU A 13 5.87 -4.61 5.81
C GLU A 13 7.24 -3.95 6.05
N ALA A 14 7.97 -4.37 7.10
CA ALA A 14 9.31 -3.86 7.37
C ALA A 14 10.30 -4.19 6.24
N GLN A 15 10.30 -5.43 5.74
CA GLN A 15 11.15 -5.87 4.64
C GLN A 15 10.73 -5.20 3.32
N ARG A 16 9.41 -5.07 3.08
CA ARG A 16 8.88 -4.34 1.93
C ARG A 16 9.35 -2.89 1.88
N ARG A 17 9.31 -2.18 3.01
CA ARG A 17 9.82 -0.79 3.11
C ARG A 17 11.31 -0.70 2.80
N ILE A 18 12.10 -1.69 3.24
CA ILE A 18 13.53 -1.79 2.91
C ILE A 18 13.71 -1.99 1.39
N LEU A 19 13.04 -2.99 0.80
CA LEU A 19 13.11 -3.26 -0.65
C LEU A 19 12.67 -2.04 -1.47
N ALA A 20 11.55 -1.41 -1.11
CA ALA A 20 11.04 -0.21 -1.78
C ALA A 20 12.04 0.96 -1.73
N ARG A 21 12.83 1.06 -0.66
CA ARG A 21 13.88 2.07 -0.55
C ARG A 21 15.08 1.73 -1.41
N LEU A 22 15.53 0.47 -1.41
CA LEU A 22 16.66 0.01 -2.22
C LEU A 22 16.35 0.01 -3.73
N ALA A 23 15.10 -0.25 -4.11
CA ALA A 23 14.65 -0.27 -5.50
C ALA A 23 14.76 1.10 -6.21
N GLN A 24 14.88 2.20 -5.45
CA GLN A 24 15.10 3.55 -6.00
C GLN A 24 16.49 3.72 -6.61
N PHE A 25 17.42 2.80 -6.35
CA PHE A 25 18.76 2.80 -6.92
C PHE A 25 18.82 1.84 -8.10
N GLY A 26 19.50 2.25 -9.18
CA GLY A 26 19.73 1.42 -10.36
C GLY A 26 20.77 0.32 -10.11
N ASP A 27 20.78 -0.69 -10.98
CA ASP A 27 21.68 -1.84 -10.84
C ASP A 27 23.16 -1.47 -11.04
N GLU A 28 23.43 -0.37 -11.75
CA GLU A 28 24.76 0.24 -11.87
C GLU A 28 25.46 0.52 -10.53
N MET A 29 24.69 0.69 -9.45
CA MET A 29 25.22 0.91 -8.09
C MET A 29 25.78 -0.35 -7.44
N GLN A 30 25.46 -1.54 -7.95
CA GLN A 30 25.95 -2.81 -7.41
C GLN A 30 27.46 -2.97 -7.59
N GLU A 31 28.02 -2.48 -8.70
CA GLU A 31 29.45 -2.57 -9.02
C GLU A 31 30.21 -1.26 -8.79
N ALA A 32 29.51 -0.17 -8.48
CA ALA A 32 30.14 1.14 -8.30
C ALA A 32 31.16 1.17 -7.15
N TRP A 33 32.27 1.89 -7.38
CA TRP A 33 33.30 2.14 -6.36
C TRP A 33 32.76 3.04 -5.23
N ASP A 34 32.15 4.16 -5.64
CA ASP A 34 31.50 5.13 -4.77
C ASP A 34 29.99 4.95 -4.82
N VAL A 35 29.38 4.77 -3.64
CA VAL A 35 27.92 4.63 -3.54
C VAL A 35 27.30 5.72 -2.65
N PRO A 36 26.02 6.07 -2.91
CA PRO A 36 25.27 6.96 -2.05
C PRO A 36 25.18 6.46 -0.60
N ARG A 37 25.12 7.40 0.35
CA ARG A 37 25.03 7.11 1.78
C ARG A 37 23.77 6.33 2.14
N GLU A 38 22.71 6.51 1.38
CA GLU A 38 21.42 5.85 1.50
C GLU A 38 21.48 4.33 1.35
N LEU A 39 22.48 3.81 0.61
CA LEU A 39 22.73 2.37 0.50
C LEU A 39 23.51 1.80 1.70
N SER A 40 24.13 2.66 2.51
CA SER A 40 24.85 2.24 3.71
C SER A 40 23.88 1.98 4.87
N LEU A 41 24.23 1.06 5.76
CA LEU A 41 23.38 0.72 6.91
C LEU A 41 22.93 1.94 7.77
N PRO A 42 23.80 2.93 8.07
CA PRO A 42 23.37 4.16 8.72
C PRO A 42 22.38 5.01 7.90
N GLY A 43 22.66 5.21 6.60
CA GLY A 43 21.79 6.03 5.75
C GLY A 43 20.45 5.35 5.47
N LEU A 44 20.44 4.02 5.36
CA LEU A 44 19.21 3.24 5.22
C LEU A 44 18.34 3.41 6.47
N ALA A 45 18.92 3.30 7.67
CA ALA A 45 18.20 3.47 8.94
C ALA A 45 17.57 4.87 9.06
N GLU A 46 18.36 5.92 8.74
CA GLU A 46 17.87 7.30 8.74
C GLU A 46 16.73 7.51 7.73
N SER A 47 16.88 6.99 6.51
CA SER A 47 15.85 7.12 5.47
C SER A 47 14.54 6.40 5.80
N LEU A 48 14.62 5.32 6.59
CA LEU A 48 13.47 4.55 7.05
C LEU A 48 12.89 5.07 8.38
N GLY A 49 13.58 6.01 9.04
CA GLY A 49 13.18 6.54 10.35
C GLY A 49 13.28 5.51 11.48
N VAL A 50 14.23 4.58 11.41
CA VAL A 50 14.42 3.50 12.39
C VAL A 50 15.82 3.52 13.00
N VAL A 51 15.99 2.88 14.15
CA VAL A 51 17.30 2.69 14.77
C VAL A 51 18.09 1.64 13.98
N ARG A 52 19.41 1.85 13.81
CA ARG A 52 20.30 0.95 13.06
C ARG A 52 20.17 -0.53 13.45
N SER A 53 20.02 -0.82 14.75
CA SER A 53 19.87 -2.20 15.26
C SER A 53 18.59 -2.89 14.78
N ALA A 54 17.52 -2.13 14.52
CA ALA A 54 16.26 -2.66 14.02
C ALA A 54 16.37 -3.24 12.61
N LEU A 55 17.43 -2.89 11.87
CA LEU A 55 17.67 -3.41 10.53
C LEU A 55 18.41 -4.75 10.52
N HIS A 56 19.03 -5.18 11.64
CA HIS A 56 19.85 -6.39 11.62
C HIS A 56 19.01 -7.64 11.31
N ILE A 57 17.91 -7.86 12.04
CA ILE A 57 17.03 -9.01 11.86
C ILE A 57 16.43 -9.06 10.43
N PRO A 58 15.78 -7.99 9.92
CA PRO A 58 15.19 -8.05 8.59
C PRO A 58 16.25 -8.17 7.49
N LEU A 59 17.40 -7.51 7.59
CA LEU A 59 18.45 -7.64 6.57
C LEU A 59 19.03 -9.05 6.54
N SER A 60 19.30 -9.68 7.69
CA SER A 60 19.79 -11.06 7.71
C SER A 60 18.81 -12.04 7.06
N SER A 61 17.53 -11.98 7.39
CA SER A 61 16.52 -12.87 6.76
C SER A 61 16.36 -12.57 5.26
N MET A 62 16.37 -11.30 4.85
CA MET A 62 16.27 -10.95 3.42
C MET A 62 17.51 -11.38 2.62
N GLU A 63 18.69 -11.39 3.24
CA GLU A 63 19.93 -11.88 2.62
C GLU A 63 19.93 -13.42 2.50
N GLU A 64 19.45 -14.13 3.52
CA GLU A 64 19.24 -15.59 3.47
C GLU A 64 18.22 -16.01 2.40
N GLU A 65 17.16 -15.22 2.22
CA GLU A 65 16.14 -15.41 1.17
C GLU A 65 16.61 -14.94 -0.22
N GLY A 66 17.81 -14.35 -0.32
CA GLY A 66 18.38 -13.87 -1.58
C GLY A 66 17.69 -12.65 -2.17
N LEU A 67 16.93 -11.88 -1.37
CA LEU A 67 16.23 -10.66 -1.80
C LEU A 67 17.14 -9.43 -1.83
N ILE A 68 18.26 -9.48 -1.10
CA ILE A 68 19.28 -8.44 -1.05
C ILE A 68 20.67 -9.05 -1.07
N THR A 69 21.67 -8.24 -1.38
CA THR A 69 23.08 -8.57 -1.25
C THR A 69 23.81 -7.49 -0.48
N THR A 70 24.75 -7.90 0.36
CA THR A 70 25.58 -6.98 1.13
C THR A 70 27.02 -7.00 0.63
N ARG A 71 27.64 -5.82 0.50
CA ARG A 71 29.08 -5.69 0.23
C ARG A 71 29.69 -4.53 1.01
N THR A 72 31.01 -4.40 0.93
CA THR A 72 31.71 -3.21 1.45
C THR A 72 32.05 -2.27 0.30
N ALA A 73 31.79 -0.96 0.46
CA ALA A 73 32.05 0.03 -0.59
C ALA A 73 32.49 1.37 0.02
N HIS A 74 33.06 2.25 -0.80
CA HIS A 74 33.26 3.63 -0.39
C HIS A 74 31.92 4.37 -0.47
N VAL A 75 31.61 5.14 0.57
CA VAL A 75 30.35 5.88 0.64
C VAL A 75 30.67 7.35 0.47
N ILE A 76 29.95 8.02 -0.43
CA ILE A 76 30.11 9.45 -0.68
C ILE A 76 29.88 10.23 0.62
N GLY A 77 30.84 11.08 1.00
CA GLY A 77 30.80 11.81 2.28
C GLY A 77 30.99 10.93 3.52
N GLY A 78 31.35 9.65 3.37
CA GLY A 78 31.51 8.67 4.45
C GLY A 78 32.88 8.66 5.13
N GLY A 79 33.81 9.48 4.65
CA GLY A 79 35.23 9.49 5.02
C GLY A 79 36.03 8.36 4.35
N SER A 80 37.27 8.14 4.78
CA SER A 80 38.16 7.12 4.19
C SER A 80 37.74 5.67 4.47
N ARG A 81 36.80 5.45 5.39
CA ARG A 81 36.39 4.12 5.82
C ARG A 81 35.32 3.55 4.89
N ARG A 82 35.58 2.36 4.35
CA ARG A 82 34.57 1.55 3.64
C ARG A 82 33.45 1.14 4.60
N ARG A 83 32.21 1.16 4.11
CA ARG A 83 31.01 0.81 4.88
C ARG A 83 30.28 -0.34 4.23
N THR A 84 29.54 -1.07 5.07
CA THR A 84 28.57 -2.08 4.63
C THR A 84 27.42 -1.39 3.91
N VAL A 85 27.19 -1.82 2.68
CA VAL A 85 26.16 -1.30 1.79
C VAL A 85 25.29 -2.45 1.32
N VAL A 86 24.01 -2.18 1.16
CA VAL A 86 22.98 -3.16 0.84
C VAL A 86 22.44 -2.85 -0.55
N HIS A 87 22.33 -3.87 -1.39
CA HIS A 87 21.76 -3.77 -2.72
C HIS A 87 20.56 -4.71 -2.86
N ILE A 88 19.56 -4.30 -3.62
CA ILE A 88 18.44 -5.16 -3.99
C ILE A 88 18.87 -6.10 -5.12
N THR A 89 18.42 -7.36 -5.07
CA THR A 89 18.60 -8.34 -6.15
C THR A 89 17.42 -8.32 -7.11
N GLU A 90 17.54 -9.01 -8.25
CA GLU A 90 16.42 -9.17 -9.18
C GLU A 90 15.22 -9.89 -8.53
N THR A 91 15.48 -10.94 -7.75
CA THR A 91 14.46 -11.62 -6.94
C THR A 91 13.81 -10.68 -5.93
N GLY A 92 14.58 -9.77 -5.31
CA GLY A 92 14.05 -8.72 -4.45
C GLY A 92 13.15 -7.72 -5.17
N ARG A 93 13.51 -7.31 -6.40
CA ARG A 93 12.68 -6.43 -7.24
C ARG A 93 11.38 -7.12 -7.67
N GLN A 94 11.46 -8.41 -8.03
CA GLN A 94 10.29 -9.21 -8.36
C GLN A 94 9.37 -9.39 -7.15
N ALA A 95 9.92 -9.76 -5.99
CA ALA A 95 9.16 -9.88 -4.75
C ALA A 95 8.47 -8.55 -4.36
N LEU A 96 9.13 -7.41 -4.55
CA LEU A 96 8.52 -6.09 -4.33
C LEU A 96 7.36 -5.81 -5.29
N SER A 97 7.49 -6.22 -6.56
CA SER A 97 6.47 -6.04 -7.60
C SER A 97 5.25 -6.93 -7.36
N ASP A 98 5.47 -8.17 -6.92
CA ASP A 98 4.40 -9.11 -6.57
C ASP A 98 3.69 -8.71 -5.27
N ASN A 99 4.40 -8.00 -4.38
CA ASN A 99 3.87 -7.46 -3.12
C ASN A 99 3.66 -5.95 -3.18
N VAL A 100 3.28 -5.41 -4.36
CA VAL A 100 2.77 -4.05 -4.44
C VAL A 100 1.58 -3.99 -3.48
N PRO A 101 1.59 -3.07 -2.51
CA PRO A 101 0.44 -2.90 -1.66
C PRO A 101 -0.73 -2.62 -2.61
N LYS A 102 -1.75 -3.50 -2.60
CA LYS A 102 -3.07 -3.15 -3.16
C LYS A 102 -3.33 -1.78 -2.59
N SER A 103 -3.30 -0.76 -3.47
CA SER A 103 -3.11 0.64 -3.12
C SER A 103 -3.65 0.88 -1.73
N ALA A 104 -2.82 1.39 -0.82
CA ALA A 104 -3.35 2.11 0.33
C ALA A 104 -4.07 3.34 -0.26
N THR A 105 -5.23 3.11 -0.88
CA THR A 105 -6.24 4.10 -1.16
C THR A 105 -6.47 4.69 0.21
N ARG A 106 -5.87 5.86 0.42
CA ARG A 106 -5.94 6.58 1.66
C ARG A 106 -7.42 6.65 2.00
N ARG A 107 -7.85 5.85 2.97
CA ARG A 107 -9.28 5.69 3.26
C ARG A 107 -9.91 7.08 3.31
N GLY A 108 -10.94 7.24 2.51
CA GLY A 108 -11.67 8.48 2.36
C GLY A 108 -12.24 8.96 3.69
N ARG A 109 -12.60 10.24 3.75
CA ARG A 109 -13.26 10.81 4.93
C ARG A 109 -14.77 10.72 4.77
N SER A 110 -15.48 10.43 5.85
CA SER A 110 -16.92 10.57 5.93
C SER A 110 -17.29 11.80 6.76
N HIS A 111 -18.34 12.51 6.34
CA HIS A 111 -18.95 13.61 7.10
C HIS A 111 -20.45 13.39 7.20
N GLY A 112 -21.05 13.81 8.32
CA GLY A 112 -22.49 13.70 8.57
C GLY A 112 -22.90 12.40 9.30
N PRO A 113 -24.20 12.21 9.56
CA PRO A 113 -24.71 11.10 10.36
C PRO A 113 -24.76 9.81 9.53
N LEU A 114 -23.59 9.26 9.20
CA LEU A 114 -23.48 8.00 8.48
C LEU A 114 -24.02 6.87 9.37
N PRO A 115 -25.00 6.07 8.91
CA PRO A 115 -25.55 4.98 9.70
C PRO A 115 -24.53 3.85 9.89
N ASP A 116 -24.75 3.01 10.92
CA ASP A 116 -23.92 1.84 11.17
C ASP A 116 -24.00 0.83 10.03
N LYS A 117 -22.89 0.11 9.81
CA LYS A 117 -22.83 -0.92 8.77
C LYS A 117 -23.67 -2.13 9.19
N SER A 118 -24.63 -2.50 8.36
CA SER A 118 -25.35 -3.78 8.45
C SER A 118 -24.74 -4.80 7.50
N VAL A 119 -24.85 -6.10 7.81
CA VAL A 119 -24.46 -7.15 6.87
C VAL A 119 -25.47 -7.18 5.72
N LEU A 120 -24.95 -7.07 4.49
CA LEU A 120 -25.72 -7.25 3.25
C LEU A 120 -25.32 -8.57 2.60
N HIS A 121 -26.30 -9.30 2.08
CA HIS A 121 -26.09 -10.58 1.42
C HIS A 121 -26.65 -10.53 0.01
N GLY A 122 -25.89 -11.04 -0.97
CA GLY A 122 -26.35 -11.21 -2.35
C GLY A 122 -26.58 -9.89 -3.11
N ARG A 123 -25.97 -8.79 -2.66
CA ARG A 123 -26.05 -7.47 -3.31
C ARG A 123 -24.67 -6.89 -3.64
N ASP A 124 -23.65 -7.74 -3.68
CA ASP A 124 -22.26 -7.33 -3.88
C ASP A 124 -22.08 -6.67 -5.26
N GLU A 125 -22.55 -7.33 -6.34
CA GLU A 125 -22.52 -6.78 -7.71
C GLU A 125 -23.22 -5.42 -7.79
N ALA A 126 -24.43 -5.32 -7.22
CA ALA A 126 -25.18 -4.07 -7.22
C ALA A 126 -24.47 -2.94 -6.47
N SER A 127 -23.77 -3.25 -5.37
CA SER A 127 -22.99 -2.24 -4.65
C SER A 127 -21.73 -1.78 -5.39
N GLU A 128 -21.06 -2.69 -6.09
CA GLU A 128 -19.88 -2.38 -6.91
C GLU A 128 -20.27 -1.52 -8.11
N ASP A 129 -21.35 -1.89 -8.82
CA ASP A 129 -21.87 -1.12 -9.96
C ASP A 129 -22.28 0.29 -9.56
N LEU A 130 -23.00 0.43 -8.43
CA LEU A 130 -23.39 1.73 -7.90
C LEU A 130 -22.17 2.58 -7.51
N ALA A 131 -21.16 1.98 -6.90
CA ALA A 131 -19.92 2.68 -6.55
C ALA A 131 -19.18 3.16 -7.83
N ALA A 132 -19.12 2.33 -8.87
CA ALA A 132 -18.53 2.69 -10.15
C ALA A 132 -19.30 3.84 -10.83
N MET A 133 -20.63 3.79 -10.87
CA MET A 133 -21.46 4.86 -11.42
C MET A 133 -21.25 6.20 -10.70
N LEU A 134 -21.24 6.18 -9.37
CA LEU A 134 -21.06 7.39 -8.54
C LEU A 134 -19.66 7.98 -8.70
N THR A 135 -18.62 7.15 -8.68
CA THR A 135 -17.23 7.62 -8.90
C THR A 135 -17.00 8.07 -10.34
N GLY A 136 -17.78 7.56 -11.30
CA GLY A 136 -17.86 8.05 -12.68
C GLY A 136 -18.62 9.37 -12.86
N GLY A 137 -19.14 9.98 -11.79
CA GLY A 137 -19.82 11.27 -11.82
C GLY A 137 -21.34 11.20 -12.10
N THR A 138 -21.93 10.01 -12.02
CA THR A 138 -23.37 9.82 -12.23
C THR A 138 -24.15 10.03 -10.93
N SER A 139 -25.33 10.64 -10.99
CA SER A 139 -26.27 10.72 -9.87
C SER A 139 -27.25 9.55 -9.89
N VAL A 140 -27.48 8.90 -8.74
CA VAL A 140 -28.38 7.74 -8.63
C VAL A 140 -29.49 8.00 -7.61
N LEU A 141 -30.73 7.64 -7.97
CA LEU A 141 -31.88 7.63 -7.07
C LEU A 141 -32.26 6.18 -6.72
N LEU A 142 -32.12 5.81 -5.44
CA LEU A 142 -32.56 4.51 -4.94
C LEU A 142 -34.03 4.58 -4.52
N SER A 143 -34.91 3.91 -5.27
CA SER A 143 -36.35 3.82 -5.00
C SER A 143 -36.78 2.39 -4.65
N GLY A 144 -37.94 2.24 -4.00
CA GLY A 144 -38.48 0.94 -3.60
C GLY A 144 -39.27 0.99 -2.30
N LEU A 145 -39.93 -0.12 -1.96
CA LEU A 145 -40.79 -0.22 -0.78
C LEU A 145 -40.05 0.08 0.54
N PRO A 146 -40.76 0.57 1.57
CA PRO A 146 -40.21 0.65 2.93
C PRO A 146 -39.65 -0.70 3.38
N GLY A 147 -38.51 -0.70 4.07
CA GLY A 147 -37.89 -1.93 4.59
C GLY A 147 -37.05 -2.76 3.61
N VAL A 148 -37.03 -2.45 2.30
CA VAL A 148 -36.25 -3.21 1.29
C VAL A 148 -34.72 -3.06 1.40
N GLY A 149 -34.23 -2.30 2.38
CA GLY A 149 -32.80 -2.11 2.62
C GLY A 149 -32.11 -1.05 1.76
N LYS A 150 -32.82 -0.02 1.28
CA LYS A 150 -32.23 1.07 0.46
C LYS A 150 -31.10 1.79 1.19
N SER A 151 -31.34 2.19 2.43
CA SER A 151 -30.34 2.88 3.26
C SER A 151 -29.15 1.98 3.59
N SER A 152 -29.39 0.69 3.81
CA SER A 152 -28.33 -0.31 3.98
C SER A 152 -27.46 -0.42 2.73
N LEU A 153 -28.07 -0.51 1.54
CA LEU A 153 -27.33 -0.58 0.27
C LEU A 153 -26.51 0.70 0.04
N ALA A 154 -27.11 1.87 0.25
CA ALA A 154 -26.40 3.15 0.15
C ALA A 154 -25.22 3.22 1.13
N ARG A 155 -25.36 2.64 2.33
CA ARG A 155 -24.29 2.55 3.32
C ARG A 155 -23.15 1.62 2.87
N GLU A 156 -23.43 0.50 2.22
CA GLU A 156 -22.40 -0.38 1.66
C GLU A 156 -21.64 0.29 0.52
N VAL A 157 -22.36 0.90 -0.42
CA VAL A 157 -21.77 1.67 -1.52
C VAL A 157 -20.86 2.78 -1.00
N THR A 158 -21.28 3.47 0.06
CA THR A 158 -20.45 4.48 0.74
C THR A 158 -19.15 3.89 1.27
N GLU A 159 -19.16 2.68 1.81
CA GLU A 159 -17.95 2.00 2.28
C GLU A 159 -16.99 1.71 1.13
N HIS A 160 -17.49 1.22 -0.01
CA HIS A 160 -16.68 1.00 -1.21
C HIS A 160 -16.02 2.30 -1.72
N ILE A 161 -16.78 3.40 -1.74
CA ILE A 161 -16.30 4.71 -2.19
C ILE A 161 -15.23 5.27 -1.23
N ILE A 162 -15.48 5.17 0.08
CA ILE A 162 -14.51 5.56 1.12
C ILE A 162 -13.23 4.71 1.00
N ASN A 163 -13.36 3.40 0.82
CA ASN A 163 -12.20 2.51 0.65
C ASN A 163 -11.45 2.76 -0.65
N SER A 164 -12.09 3.38 -1.64
CA SER A 164 -11.46 3.86 -2.88
C SER A 164 -10.78 5.24 -2.72
N GLY A 165 -10.84 5.84 -1.52
CA GLY A 165 -10.15 7.08 -1.16
C GLY A 165 -10.95 8.37 -1.34
N TRP A 166 -12.24 8.25 -1.69
CA TRP A 166 -13.10 9.41 -1.92
C TRP A 166 -13.68 9.96 -0.62
N THR A 167 -13.85 11.28 -0.55
CA THR A 167 -14.55 11.90 0.58
C THR A 167 -16.05 11.83 0.35
N VAL A 168 -16.78 11.26 1.31
CA VAL A 168 -18.24 11.13 1.29
C VAL A 168 -18.86 12.10 2.29
N ARG A 169 -19.90 12.81 1.85
CA ARG A 169 -20.76 13.62 2.72
C ARG A 169 -22.15 13.00 2.73
N TRP A 170 -22.57 12.56 3.90
CA TRP A 170 -23.88 11.99 4.12
C TRP A 170 -24.81 13.02 4.76
N ALA A 171 -26.02 13.17 4.22
CA ALA A 171 -27.03 14.05 4.77
C ALA A 171 -28.40 13.36 4.73
N SER A 172 -29.23 13.65 5.72
CA SER A 172 -30.63 13.27 5.73
C SER A 172 -31.43 14.50 5.30
N CYS A 173 -32.26 14.36 4.27
CA CYS A 173 -33.18 15.41 3.84
C CYS A 173 -34.58 15.13 4.37
N SER A 174 -35.14 16.09 5.10
CA SER A 174 -36.55 16.18 5.48
C SER A 174 -37.18 17.42 4.83
N ILE A 175 -38.51 17.52 4.87
CA ILE A 175 -39.25 18.69 4.36
C ILE A 175 -38.79 20.01 5.02
N ASP A 176 -38.25 19.95 6.24
CA ASP A 176 -37.83 21.12 7.01
C ASP A 176 -36.33 21.44 6.87
N THR A 177 -35.60 20.78 5.96
CA THR A 177 -34.13 20.94 5.84
C THR A 177 -33.71 22.28 5.23
N ASP A 178 -34.61 22.99 4.56
CA ASP A 178 -34.38 24.29 3.91
C ASP A 178 -34.95 25.50 4.70
N ALA A 179 -35.40 25.29 5.95
CA ALA A 179 -35.98 26.33 6.81
C ALA A 179 -34.96 27.07 7.69
#